data_AF-A0A7K3XP88-F1
#
_entry.id   AF-A0A7K3XP88-F1
#
_cell.length_a   1.000
_cell.length_b   1.000
_cell.length_c   1.000
_cell.angle_alpha   90.00
_cell.angle_beta   90.00
_cell.angle_gamma   90.00
#
_symmetry.space_group_name_H-M   'P 1'
#
loop_
_entity.id
_entity.type
_entity.pdbx_description
1 polymer ?
#
loop_
_entity_poly.entity_id
_entity_poly.type
_entity_poly.pdbx_seq_one_letter_code
_entity_poly.pdbx_strand_id
1 'polypeptide(L)'
;WLGMFYNLFLPGGVGGDGYKVYLVHRYRKNGIKKNIGAMLVNRISGLVAIGIITVVTYYLSGLQIPYGNWAWIGIPAVYALYFFVLKFLFKSFLKIHAGLFLWSLAVQIMQLISALFILYAFHQTTDVFDYLFLFFVSSIATAVPITIGGIGMREMVFLVSAKTLALNIELCIALSLMTYIITAIISIGGLYWVFFPPFRREQVPVETSEKPVELSD
;
A
#
# COMPACT_ATOMS: atom_id res chain seq x y z
N TRP A 1 2.98 5.84 -9.81
CA TRP A 1 2.30 7.11 -10.07
C TRP A 1 0.85 6.94 -10.50
N LEU A 2 0.54 6.41 -11.70
CA LEU A 2 -0.85 6.26 -12.17
C LEU A 2 -1.78 5.53 -11.17
N GLY A 3 -1.34 4.39 -10.62
CA GLY A 3 -2.14 3.67 -9.61
C GLY A 3 -2.32 4.44 -8.29
N MET A 4 -1.33 5.23 -7.87
CA MET A 4 -1.45 6.04 -6.65
C MET A 4 -2.47 7.17 -6.84
N PHE A 5 -2.50 7.78 -8.03
CA PHE A 5 -3.52 8.78 -8.38
C PHE A 5 -4.93 8.20 -8.28
N TYR A 6 -5.19 7.05 -8.93
CA TYR A 6 -6.50 6.40 -8.85
C TYR A 6 -6.88 5.96 -7.42
N ASN A 7 -5.90 5.61 -6.58
CA ASN A 7 -6.15 5.21 -5.19
C ASN A 7 -6.64 6.36 -4.29
N LEU A 8 -6.45 7.62 -4.68
CA LEU A 8 -6.98 8.78 -3.93
C LEU A 8 -8.49 8.95 -4.13
N PHE A 9 -8.98 8.63 -5.33
CA PHE A 9 -10.37 8.90 -5.71
C PHE A 9 -11.25 7.64 -5.67
N LEU A 10 -10.66 6.44 -5.59
CA LEU A 10 -11.39 5.18 -5.60
C LEU A 10 -11.45 4.53 -4.20
N PRO A 11 -12.63 3.98 -3.81
CA PRO A 11 -12.80 3.31 -2.53
C PRO A 11 -11.82 2.15 -2.32
N GLY A 12 -11.38 2.00 -1.06
CA GLY A 12 -10.51 0.91 -0.60
C GLY A 12 -9.04 1.07 -1.00
N GLY A 13 -8.65 2.13 -1.71
CA GLY A 13 -7.31 2.26 -2.27
C GLY A 13 -6.92 1.11 -3.20
N VAL A 14 -7.90 0.30 -3.64
CA VAL A 14 -7.74 -0.88 -4.52
C VAL A 14 -8.09 -0.51 -5.97
N GLY A 15 -8.80 0.59 -6.19
CA GLY A 15 -9.24 0.98 -7.53
C GLY A 15 -8.10 1.25 -8.53
N GLY A 16 -7.00 1.86 -8.09
CA GLY A 16 -5.83 2.06 -8.94
C GLY A 16 -5.06 0.79 -9.25
N ASP A 17 -5.12 -0.20 -8.36
CA ASP A 17 -4.61 -1.54 -8.62
C ASP A 17 -5.54 -2.31 -9.57
N GLY A 18 -6.86 -2.24 -9.38
CA GLY A 18 -7.85 -2.76 -10.33
C GLY A 18 -7.69 -2.17 -11.73
N TYR A 19 -7.43 -0.86 -11.83
CA TYR A 19 -7.14 -0.20 -13.10
C TYR A 19 -5.88 -0.76 -13.77
N LYS A 20 -4.80 -1.00 -13.02
CA LYS A 20 -3.61 -1.68 -13.54
C LYS A 20 -3.94 -3.10 -14.02
N VAL A 21 -4.80 -3.86 -13.34
CA VAL A 21 -5.15 -5.24 -13.74
C VAL A 21 -5.84 -5.18 -15.10
N TYR A 22 -6.83 -4.29 -15.21
CA TYR A 22 -7.59 -4.05 -16.43
C TYR A 22 -6.66 -3.65 -17.58
N LEU A 23 -5.77 -2.68 -17.34
CA LEU A 23 -4.81 -2.22 -18.35
C LEU A 23 -3.89 -3.36 -18.79
N VAL A 24 -3.22 -4.04 -17.86
CA VAL A 24 -2.27 -5.12 -18.17
C VAL A 24 -2.95 -6.30 -18.86
N HIS A 25 -4.17 -6.66 -18.46
CA HIS A 25 -4.93 -7.71 -19.13
C HIS A 25 -5.21 -7.35 -20.60
N ARG A 26 -5.62 -6.10 -20.86
CA ARG A 26 -5.90 -5.61 -22.21
C ARG A 26 -4.67 -5.65 -23.12
N TYR A 27 -3.47 -5.40 -22.61
CA TYR A 27 -2.23 -5.37 -23.42
C TYR A 27 -1.48 -6.70 -23.50
N ARG A 28 -1.41 -7.47 -22.42
CA ARG A 28 -0.60 -8.71 -22.38
C ARG A 28 -1.40 -9.97 -22.70
N LYS A 29 -2.74 -9.90 -22.79
CA LYS A 29 -3.66 -11.06 -22.86
C LYS A 29 -3.39 -12.15 -21.80
N ASN A 30 -2.68 -11.81 -20.72
CA ASN A 30 -2.42 -12.70 -19.60
C ASN A 30 -3.71 -12.94 -18.80
N GLY A 31 -3.88 -14.12 -18.22
CA GLY A 31 -5.06 -14.44 -17.42
C GLY A 31 -5.28 -13.45 -16.26
N ILE A 32 -6.49 -12.86 -16.17
CA ILE A 32 -6.92 -11.92 -15.12
C ILE A 32 -6.53 -12.41 -13.72
N LYS A 33 -6.71 -13.71 -13.45
CA LYS A 33 -6.37 -14.34 -12.16
C LYS A 33 -4.90 -14.13 -11.76
N LYS A 34 -3.96 -14.21 -12.71
CA LYS A 34 -2.53 -14.02 -12.47
C LYS A 34 -2.20 -12.56 -12.15
N ASN A 35 -2.86 -11.62 -12.82
CA ASN A 35 -2.65 -10.18 -12.59
C ASN A 35 -3.22 -9.74 -11.24
N ILE A 36 -4.41 -10.22 -10.87
CA ILE A 36 -4.98 -10.00 -9.53
C ILE A 36 -4.05 -10.60 -8.47
N GLY A 37 -3.56 -11.83 -8.68
CA GLY A 37 -2.63 -12.48 -7.76
C GLY A 37 -1.33 -11.69 -7.57
N ALA A 38 -0.75 -11.14 -8.64
CA ALA A 38 0.45 -10.30 -8.54
C ALA A 38 0.23 -9.08 -7.62
N MET A 39 -0.95 -8.47 -7.65
CA MET A 39 -1.27 -7.30 -6.83
C MET A 39 -1.53 -7.64 -5.38
N LEU A 40 -2.23 -8.76 -5.13
CA LEU A 40 -2.41 -9.26 -3.76
C LEU A 40 -1.06 -9.58 -3.12
N VAL A 41 -0.17 -10.26 -3.85
CA VAL A 41 1.20 -10.54 -3.38
C VAL A 41 1.96 -9.25 -3.08
N ASN A 42 1.86 -8.23 -3.93
CA ASN A 42 2.48 -6.93 -3.70
C ASN A 42 1.95 -6.26 -2.41
N ARG A 43 0.63 -6.31 -2.16
CA ARG A 43 0.02 -5.76 -0.94
C ARG A 43 0.44 -6.50 0.32
N ILE A 44 0.40 -7.83 0.28
CA ILE A 44 0.79 -8.64 1.43
C ILE A 44 2.26 -8.40 1.75
N SER A 45 3.13 -8.35 0.74
CA SER A 45 4.54 -8.01 0.90
C SER A 45 4.74 -6.64 1.56
N GLY A 46 3.96 -5.64 1.15
CA GLY A 46 3.91 -4.32 1.78
C GLY A 46 3.50 -4.39 3.26
N LEU A 47 2.41 -5.10 3.57
CA LEU A 47 1.91 -5.29 4.94
C LEU A 47 2.93 -5.97 5.85
N VAL A 48 3.63 -6.99 5.37
CA VAL A 48 4.69 -7.68 6.12
C VAL A 48 5.83 -6.71 6.42
N ALA A 49 6.28 -5.94 5.43
CA ALA A 49 7.31 -4.92 5.62
C ALA A 49 6.87 -3.85 6.64
N ILE A 50 5.62 -3.38 6.57
CA ILE A 50 5.06 -2.43 7.55
C ILE A 50 5.08 -3.04 8.94
N GLY A 51 4.63 -4.29 9.09
CA GLY A 51 4.61 -4.98 10.38
C GLY A 51 5.99 -5.09 11.00
N ILE A 52 7.01 -5.40 10.20
CA ILE A 52 8.40 -5.47 10.69
C ILE A 52 8.87 -4.08 11.16
N ILE A 53 8.68 -3.03 10.36
CA ILE A 53 9.06 -1.67 10.76
C ILE A 53 8.29 -1.22 12.00
N THR A 54 7.02 -1.60 12.16
CA THR A 54 6.22 -1.32 13.35
C THR A 54 6.80 -1.97 14.61
N VAL A 55 7.26 -3.21 14.52
CA VAL A 55 7.91 -3.88 15.66
C VAL A 55 9.26 -3.23 15.96
N VAL A 56 10.03 -2.85 14.93
CA VAL A 56 11.30 -2.14 15.13
C VAL A 56 11.08 -0.79 15.83
N THR A 57 10.13 0.02 15.38
CA THR A 57 9.83 1.31 16.01
C THR A 57 9.28 1.14 17.43
N TYR A 58 8.53 0.08 17.72
CA TYR A 58 8.12 -0.26 19.08
C TYR A 58 9.31 -0.50 20.01
N TYR A 59 10.32 -1.28 19.60
CA TYR A 59 11.50 -1.53 20.45
C TYR A 59 12.39 -0.30 20.64
N LEU A 60 12.32 0.67 19.73
CA LEU A 60 13.00 1.97 19.86
C LEU A 60 12.17 2.99 20.64
N SER A 61 10.87 2.73 20.82
CA SER A 61 9.95 3.58 21.58
C SER A 61 10.12 3.37 23.08
N GLY A 62 9.78 4.38 23.88
CA GLY A 62 9.75 4.29 25.34
C GLY A 62 8.54 3.52 25.88
N LEU A 63 7.65 3.07 25.00
CA LEU A 63 6.35 2.52 25.33
C LEU A 63 6.43 1.15 26.02
N GLN A 64 5.64 1.00 27.08
CA GLN A 64 5.49 -0.27 27.79
C GLN A 64 4.09 -0.82 27.56
N ILE A 65 3.96 -1.63 26.51
CA ILE A 65 2.69 -2.32 26.20
C ILE A 65 2.70 -3.69 26.89
N PRO A 66 1.60 -4.12 27.53
CA PRO A 66 1.46 -5.48 28.05
C PRO A 66 1.80 -6.53 26.99
N TYR A 67 2.67 -7.49 27.33
CA TYR A 67 3.22 -8.52 26.43
C TYR A 67 4.08 -8.00 25.26
N GLY A 68 4.34 -6.69 25.16
CA GLY A 68 5.11 -6.12 24.06
C GLY A 68 6.57 -6.59 23.99
N ASN A 69 7.14 -7.05 25.11
CA ASN A 69 8.48 -7.67 25.14
C ASN A 69 8.59 -8.90 24.22
N TRP A 70 7.47 -9.57 23.91
CA TRP A 70 7.40 -10.73 23.03
C TRP A 70 7.12 -10.38 21.56
N ALA A 71 6.97 -9.09 21.21
CA ALA A 71 6.63 -8.64 19.86
C ALA A 71 7.65 -9.08 18.80
N TRP A 72 8.93 -9.28 19.17
CA TRP A 72 9.98 -9.76 18.27
C TRP A 72 9.69 -11.17 17.72
N ILE A 73 8.97 -12.02 18.47
CA ILE A 73 8.53 -13.35 17.98
C ILE A 73 7.50 -13.21 16.85
N GLY A 74 6.77 -12.10 16.84
CA GLY A 74 5.84 -11.77 15.76
C GLY A 74 6.52 -11.61 14.41
N ILE A 75 7.78 -11.16 14.36
CA ILE A 75 8.51 -10.96 13.09
C ILE A 75 8.68 -12.28 12.30
N PRO A 76 9.32 -13.32 12.84
CA PRO A 76 9.45 -14.59 12.12
C PRO A 76 8.08 -15.24 11.88
N ALA A 77 7.11 -15.07 12.78
CA ALA A 77 5.75 -15.59 12.59
C ALA A 77 5.03 -14.93 11.40
N VAL A 78 5.09 -13.60 11.28
CA VAL A 78 4.47 -12.84 10.18
C VAL A 78 5.18 -13.15 8.84
N TYR A 79 6.51 -13.26 8.85
CA TYR A 79 7.25 -13.64 7.64
C TYR A 79 6.98 -15.10 7.23
N ALA A 80 6.90 -16.02 8.20
CA ALA A 80 6.52 -17.42 7.94
C ALA A 80 5.10 -17.50 7.37
N LEU A 81 4.14 -16.77 7.95
CA LEU A 81 2.77 -16.67 7.44
C LEU A 81 2.75 -16.16 5.99
N TYR A 82 3.52 -15.10 5.69
CA TYR A 82 3.70 -14.62 4.32
C TYR A 82 4.20 -15.70 3.37
N PHE A 83 5.25 -16.43 3.76
CA PHE A 83 5.79 -17.52 2.97
C PHE A 83 4.78 -18.65 2.76
N PHE A 84 4.02 -19.03 3.79
CA PHE A 84 2.95 -20.04 3.70
C PHE A 84 1.82 -19.60 2.77
N VAL A 85 1.36 -18.35 2.90
CA VAL A 85 0.33 -17.75 2.02
C VAL A 85 0.82 -17.77 0.57
N LEU A 86 2.07 -17.40 0.31
CA LEU A 86 2.66 -17.49 -1.03
C LEU A 86 2.72 -18.93 -1.54
N LYS A 87 3.15 -19.87 -0.69
CA LYS A 87 3.28 -21.28 -1.05
C LYS A 87 1.94 -21.93 -1.36
N PHE A 88 0.86 -21.52 -0.69
CA PHE A 88 -0.46 -22.10 -0.87
C PHE A 88 -1.25 -21.41 -1.99
N LEU A 89 -1.34 -20.08 -1.98
CA LEU A 89 -2.21 -19.31 -2.88
C LEU A 89 -1.49 -18.82 -4.15
N PHE A 90 -0.17 -18.63 -4.10
CA PHE A 90 0.57 -17.89 -5.14
C PHE A 90 1.91 -18.55 -5.52
N LYS A 91 1.92 -19.88 -5.72
CA LYS A 91 3.13 -20.67 -6.04
C LYS A 91 4.01 -20.06 -7.14
N SER A 92 3.39 -19.44 -8.15
CA SER A 92 4.11 -18.79 -9.26
C SER A 92 5.02 -17.63 -8.83
N PHE A 93 4.81 -17.03 -7.65
CA PHE A 93 5.54 -15.86 -7.16
C PHE A 93 6.62 -16.21 -6.13
N LEU A 94 6.72 -17.48 -5.70
CA LEU A 94 7.73 -17.94 -4.75
C LEU A 94 9.17 -17.69 -5.21
N LYS A 95 9.45 -17.66 -6.52
CA LYS A 95 10.83 -17.39 -6.98
C LYS A 95 11.25 -15.93 -6.83
N ILE A 96 10.29 -15.00 -6.75
CA ILE A 96 10.54 -13.54 -6.79
C ILE A 96 10.22 -12.88 -5.43
N HIS A 97 9.69 -13.64 -4.47
CA HIS A 97 9.21 -13.12 -3.19
C HIS A 97 10.24 -12.26 -2.44
N ALA A 98 11.51 -12.69 -2.38
CA ALA A 98 12.55 -11.97 -1.68
C ALA A 98 12.81 -10.57 -2.28
N GLY A 99 12.81 -10.47 -3.63
CA GLY A 99 12.95 -9.18 -4.31
C GLY A 99 11.76 -8.26 -4.07
N LEU A 100 10.52 -8.78 -4.13
CA LEU A 100 9.32 -8.00 -3.83
C LEU A 100 9.31 -7.51 -2.39
N PHE A 101 9.70 -8.37 -1.46
CA PHE A 101 9.81 -8.06 -0.05
C PHE A 101 10.84 -6.96 0.20
N LEU A 102 12.03 -7.04 -0.43
CA LEU A 102 13.06 -6.02 -0.29
C LEU A 102 12.61 -4.65 -0.83
N TRP A 103 11.92 -4.62 -1.97
CA TRP A 103 11.30 -3.39 -2.49
C TRP A 103 10.24 -2.84 -1.54
N SER A 104 9.43 -3.72 -0.94
CA SER A 104 8.43 -3.32 0.05
C SER A 104 9.09 -2.70 1.29
N LEU A 105 10.17 -3.32 1.78
CA LEU A 105 10.94 -2.82 2.91
C LEU A 105 11.58 -1.47 2.60
N ALA A 106 12.16 -1.29 1.42
CA ALA A 106 12.72 -0.02 0.99
C ALA A 106 11.66 1.11 1.00
N VAL A 107 10.46 0.83 0.50
CA VAL A 107 9.33 1.78 0.55
C VAL A 107 8.97 2.13 2.00
N GLN A 108 8.94 1.16 2.91
CA GLN A 108 8.63 1.42 4.32
C GLN A 108 9.71 2.23 5.04
N ILE A 109 10.98 1.99 4.72
CA ILE A 109 12.09 2.80 5.24
C ILE A 109 11.98 4.24 4.72
N MET A 110 11.65 4.44 3.44
CA MET A 110 11.43 5.79 2.90
C MET A 110 10.23 6.47 3.57
N GLN A 111 9.17 5.72 3.88
CA GLN A 111 8.03 6.23 4.63
C GLN A 111 8.41 6.62 6.07
N LEU A 112 9.26 5.83 6.75
CA LEU A 112 9.80 6.12 8.08
C LEU A 112 10.61 7.43 8.05
N ILE A 113 11.53 7.57 7.08
CA ILE A 113 12.35 8.78 6.90
C ILE A 113 11.46 10.00 6.63
N SER A 114 10.45 9.86 5.78
CA SER A 114 9.49 10.93 5.52
C SER A 114 8.74 11.35 6.78
N ALA A 115 8.28 10.39 7.59
CA ALA A 115 7.59 10.67 8.84
C ALA A 115 8.51 11.37 9.87
N LEU A 116 9.77 10.96 9.95
CA LEU A 116 10.80 11.62 10.77
C LEU A 116 10.98 13.09 10.38
N PHE A 117 11.09 13.39 9.08
CA PHE A 117 11.22 14.77 8.62
C PHE A 117 10.00 15.62 8.94
N ILE A 118 8.79 15.05 8.87
CA ILE A 118 7.57 15.75 9.26
C ILE A 118 7.60 16.08 10.76
N LEU A 119 7.95 15.11 11.62
CA LEU A 119 8.05 15.34 13.07
C LEU A 119 9.07 16.42 13.42
N TYR A 120 10.24 16.40 12.78
CA TYR A 120 11.24 17.44 12.98
C TYR A 120 10.78 18.81 12.45
N ALA A 121 10.02 18.87 11.36
CA ALA A 121 9.43 20.12 10.88
C ALA A 121 8.43 20.72 11.89
N PHE A 122 7.74 19.87 12.65
CA PHE A 122 6.89 20.29 13.78
C PHE A 122 7.66 20.52 15.08
N HIS A 123 8.99 20.50 15.06
CA HIS A 123 9.86 20.69 16.23
C HIS A 123 9.63 19.64 17.33
N GLN A 124 9.11 18.46 17.00
CA GLN A 124 8.95 17.36 17.94
C GLN A 124 10.28 16.60 18.09
N THR A 125 10.89 16.69 19.25
CA THR A 125 12.17 16.02 19.57
C THR A 125 12.05 14.98 20.68
N THR A 126 10.98 14.98 21.47
CA THR A 126 10.69 13.95 22.48
C THR A 126 9.78 12.87 21.92
N ASP A 127 9.88 11.64 22.45
CA ASP A 127 8.98 10.52 22.14
C ASP A 127 8.82 10.24 20.64
N VAL A 128 9.84 10.59 19.84
CA VAL A 128 9.81 10.54 18.37
C VAL A 128 9.44 9.14 17.89
N PHE A 129 10.03 8.11 18.50
CA PHE A 129 9.75 6.71 18.14
C PHE A 129 8.34 6.26 18.53
N ASP A 130 7.72 6.86 19.55
CA ASP A 130 6.35 6.57 19.96
C ASP A 130 5.36 7.08 18.90
N TYR A 131 5.59 8.30 18.38
CA TYR A 131 4.83 8.85 17.25
C TYR A 131 5.02 8.03 15.97
N LEU A 132 6.25 7.60 15.66
CA LEU A 132 6.53 6.76 14.50
C LEU A 132 5.88 5.38 14.62
N PHE A 133 5.97 4.75 15.79
CA PHE A 133 5.31 3.48 16.09
C PHE A 133 3.82 3.59 15.78
N LEU A 134 3.16 4.59 16.37
CA LEU A 134 1.73 4.79 16.20
C LEU A 134 1.37 5.13 14.74
N PHE A 135 2.21 5.90 14.03
CA PHE A 135 2.06 6.15 12.60
C PHE A 135 2.06 4.86 11.75
N PHE A 136 2.93 3.90 12.06
CA PHE A 136 2.95 2.62 11.35
C PHE A 136 1.78 1.71 11.74
N VAL A 137 1.38 1.68 13.02
CA VAL A 137 0.15 1.00 13.46
C VAL A 137 -1.06 1.53 12.68
N SER A 138 -1.16 2.85 12.56
CA SER A 138 -2.21 3.51 11.79
C SER A 138 -2.14 3.19 10.28
N SER A 139 -0.93 3.07 9.74
CA SER A 139 -0.71 2.65 8.35
C SER A 139 -1.19 1.21 8.08
N ILE A 140 -1.00 0.28 9.03
CA ILE A 140 -1.55 -1.09 8.93
C ILE A 140 -3.09 -1.05 8.84
N ALA A 141 -3.73 -0.27 9.71
CA ALA A 141 -5.19 -0.16 9.70
C ALA A 141 -5.72 0.39 8.36
N THR A 142 -5.03 1.37 7.77
CA THR A 142 -5.42 1.93 6.45
C THR A 142 -5.22 0.98 5.28
N ALA A 143 -4.42 -0.08 5.43
CA ALA A 143 -4.25 -1.07 4.38
C ALA A 143 -5.48 -1.96 4.19
N VAL A 144 -6.38 -2.00 5.18
CA VAL A 144 -7.67 -2.67 5.06
C VAL A 144 -8.61 -1.79 4.23
N PRO A 145 -9.14 -2.29 3.09
CA PRO A 145 -9.85 -1.47 2.10
C PRO A 145 -11.30 -1.15 2.52
N ILE A 146 -11.51 -0.65 3.73
CA ILE A 146 -12.83 -0.30 4.27
C ILE A 146 -13.22 1.13 3.87
N THR A 147 -12.26 2.05 3.78
CA THR A 147 -12.52 3.48 3.52
C THR A 147 -11.95 3.96 2.18
N ILE A 148 -12.39 5.14 1.73
CA ILE A 148 -11.90 5.78 0.51
C ILE A 148 -10.53 6.37 0.79
N GLY A 149 -9.51 5.89 0.07
CA GLY A 149 -8.12 6.40 0.20
C GLY A 149 -7.50 6.24 1.59
N GLY A 150 -8.08 5.44 2.48
CA GLY A 150 -7.63 5.32 3.88
C GLY A 150 -8.03 6.49 4.78
N ILE A 151 -8.77 7.49 4.25
CA ILE A 151 -9.24 8.65 5.01
C ILE A 151 -10.20 8.19 6.11
N GLY A 152 -10.09 8.77 7.30
CA GLY A 152 -10.91 8.49 8.47
C GLY A 152 -10.38 7.32 9.31
N MET A 153 -9.87 6.25 8.68
CA MET A 153 -9.34 5.12 9.44
C MET A 153 -8.05 5.48 10.17
N ARG A 154 -7.20 6.24 9.50
CA ARG A 154 -5.92 6.70 10.05
C ARG A 154 -6.14 7.58 11.27
N GLU A 155 -7.03 8.56 11.12
CA GLU A 155 -7.40 9.53 12.17
C GLU A 155 -8.03 8.82 13.36
N MET A 156 -8.91 7.84 13.13
CA MET A 156 -9.51 7.05 14.20
C MET A 156 -8.48 6.27 15.02
N VAL A 157 -7.53 5.60 14.36
CA VAL A 157 -6.46 4.89 15.07
C VAL A 157 -5.58 5.87 15.85
N PHE A 158 -5.28 7.02 15.27
CA PHE A 158 -4.55 8.09 15.95
C PHE A 158 -5.28 8.58 17.21
N LEU A 159 -6.57 8.89 17.11
CA LEU A 159 -7.39 9.36 18.24
C LEU A 159 -7.46 8.35 19.39
N VAL A 160 -7.69 7.06 19.07
CA VAL A 160 -7.81 6.00 20.08
C VAL A 160 -6.46 5.72 20.73
N SER A 161 -5.41 5.58 19.91
CA SER A 161 -4.09 5.13 20.38
C SER A 161 -3.33 6.25 21.10
N ALA A 162 -3.40 7.50 20.63
CA ALA A 162 -2.70 8.62 21.25
C ALA A 162 -3.26 8.89 22.67
N LYS A 163 -4.57 8.70 22.88
CA LYS A 163 -5.18 8.78 24.20
C LYS A 163 -4.64 7.71 25.16
N THR A 164 -4.43 6.49 24.68
CA THR A 164 -3.88 5.40 25.50
C THR A 164 -2.39 5.55 25.78
N LEU A 165 -1.64 6.19 24.88
CA LEU A 165 -0.18 6.36 25.00
C LEU A 165 0.22 7.73 25.56
N ALA A 166 -0.74 8.56 25.97
CA ALA A 166 -0.53 9.93 26.44
C ALA A 166 0.27 10.83 25.47
N LEU A 167 0.12 10.60 24.16
CA LEU A 167 0.77 11.40 23.12
C LEU A 167 -0.11 12.59 22.70
N ASN A 168 0.52 13.60 22.11
CA ASN A 168 -0.20 14.75 21.56
C ASN A 168 -1.03 14.30 20.33
N ILE A 169 -2.35 14.34 20.50
CA ILE A 169 -3.33 13.95 19.49
C ILE A 169 -3.25 14.86 18.25
N GLU A 170 -3.07 16.17 18.46
CA GLU A 170 -3.01 17.15 17.35
C GLU A 170 -1.80 16.87 16.46
N LEU A 171 -0.63 16.59 17.05
CA LEU A 171 0.58 16.24 16.30
C LEU A 171 0.43 14.90 15.55
N CYS A 172 -0.20 13.91 16.17
CA CYS A 172 -0.52 12.63 15.53
C CYS A 172 -1.38 12.82 14.26
N ILE A 173 -2.43 13.64 14.36
CA ILE A 173 -3.30 13.97 13.24
C ILE A 173 -2.54 14.79 12.20
N ALA A 174 -1.71 15.75 12.61
CA ALA A 174 -0.89 16.54 11.69
C ALA A 174 0.08 15.64 10.89
N LEU A 175 0.72 14.66 11.53
CA LEU A 175 1.57 13.67 10.87
C LEU A 175 0.79 12.84 9.84
N SER A 176 -0.43 12.40 10.19
CA SER A 176 -1.36 11.73 9.26
C SER A 176 -1.63 12.56 8.02
N LEU A 177 -2.08 13.80 8.23
CA LEU A 177 -2.52 14.70 7.17
C LEU A 177 -1.34 15.11 6.27
N MET A 178 -0.18 15.42 6.85
CA MET A 178 1.00 15.80 6.07
C MET A 178 1.48 14.67 5.18
N THR A 179 1.53 13.43 5.69
CA THR A 179 1.89 12.29 4.83
C THR A 179 0.87 12.04 3.73
N TYR A 180 -0.43 12.26 4.00
CA TYR A 180 -1.47 12.18 2.98
C TYR A 180 -1.33 13.30 1.92
N ILE A 181 -1.13 14.55 2.33
CA ILE A 181 -0.94 15.70 1.43
C ILE A 181 0.28 15.49 0.54
N ILE A 182 1.41 15.08 1.11
CA ILE A 182 2.62 14.75 0.33
C ILE A 182 2.30 13.65 -0.68
N THR A 183 1.63 12.58 -0.26
CA THR A 183 1.22 11.49 -1.17
C THR A 183 0.31 12.01 -2.29
N ALA A 184 -0.66 12.87 -1.96
CA ALA A 184 -1.58 13.48 -2.91
C ALA A 184 -0.84 14.33 -3.95
N ILE A 185 0.06 15.21 -3.52
CA ILE A 185 0.87 16.06 -4.40
C ILE A 185 1.70 15.20 -5.36
N ILE A 186 2.44 14.21 -4.85
CA ILE A 186 3.31 13.40 -5.72
C ILE A 186 2.48 12.50 -6.65
N SER A 187 1.28 12.07 -6.22
CA SER A 187 0.38 11.29 -7.07
C SER A 187 -0.08 12.03 -8.33
N ILE A 188 -0.11 13.38 -8.33
CA ILE A 188 -0.53 14.19 -9.47
C ILE A 188 0.35 13.92 -10.69
N GLY A 189 1.63 13.58 -10.49
CA GLY A 189 2.50 13.12 -11.60
C GLY A 189 1.98 11.87 -12.32
N GLY A 190 1.08 11.12 -11.68
CA GLY A 190 0.33 10.02 -12.30
C GLY A 190 -0.63 10.47 -13.39
N LEU A 191 -1.14 11.71 -13.34
CA LEU A 191 -2.05 12.29 -14.33
C LEU A 191 -1.42 12.36 -15.72
N TYR A 192 -0.11 12.59 -15.81
CA TYR A 192 0.63 12.55 -17.06
C TYR A 192 0.39 11.24 -17.82
N TRP A 193 0.40 10.10 -17.10
CA TRP A 193 0.21 8.78 -17.67
C TRP A 193 -1.26 8.45 -17.99
N VAL A 194 -2.22 9.25 -17.51
CA VAL A 194 -3.63 9.15 -17.93
C VAL A 194 -3.78 9.66 -19.36
N PHE A 195 -3.16 10.81 -19.66
CA PHE A 195 -3.22 11.43 -20.98
C PHE A 195 -2.21 10.84 -21.97
N PHE A 196 -1.06 10.36 -21.49
CA PHE A 196 -0.01 9.73 -22.29
C PHE A 196 0.21 8.28 -21.84
N PRO A 197 -0.70 7.35 -22.19
CA PRO A 197 -0.59 5.96 -21.75
C PRO A 197 0.71 5.32 -22.29
N PRO A 198 1.51 4.66 -21.44
CA PRO A 198 2.82 4.09 -21.82
C PRO A 198 2.69 2.93 -22.80
N PHE A 199 1.51 2.31 -22.89
CA PHE A 199 1.24 1.21 -23.80
C PHE A 199 0.45 1.77 -24.99
N ARG A 200 1.13 1.95 -26.13
CA ARG A 200 0.49 2.31 -27.40
C ARG A 200 -0.58 1.26 -27.71
N ARG A 201 -1.84 1.68 -27.96
CA ARG A 201 -2.91 0.80 -28.41
C ARG A 201 -2.46 0.15 -29.72
N GLU A 202 -2.06 -1.11 -29.70
CA GLU A 202 -2.20 -1.91 -30.91
C GLU A 202 -3.70 -1.93 -31.23
N GLN A 203 -4.02 -1.49 -32.44
CA GLN A 203 -5.38 -1.51 -32.95
C GLN A 203 -5.84 -2.96 -32.87
N VAL A 204 -6.81 -3.23 -31.99
CA VAL A 204 -7.57 -4.48 -32.06
C VAL A 204 -8.23 -4.42 -33.44
N PRO A 205 -7.94 -5.36 -34.37
CA PRO A 205 -8.62 -5.37 -35.65
C PRO A 205 -10.11 -5.43 -35.37
N VAL A 206 -10.86 -4.47 -35.89
CA VAL A 206 -12.31 -4.56 -35.93
C VAL A 206 -12.59 -5.78 -36.80
N GLU A 207 -13.01 -6.90 -36.20
CA GLU A 207 -13.64 -7.98 -36.95
C GLU A 207 -14.91 -7.39 -37.57
N THR A 208 -14.80 -6.97 -38.83
CA THR A 208 -15.94 -6.68 -39.69
C THR A 208 -16.68 -7.99 -39.93
N SER A 209 -17.60 -8.32 -39.02
CA SER A 209 -18.61 -9.35 -39.25
C SER A 209 -19.72 -8.80 -40.14
N GLU A 210 -19.41 -8.50 -41.39
CA GLU A 210 -20.41 -8.37 -42.45
C GLU A 210 -19.97 -9.27 -43.59
N LYS A 211 -20.41 -10.53 -43.54
CA LYS A 211 -20.50 -11.34 -44.75
C LYS A 211 -21.67 -10.76 -45.57
N PRO A 212 -21.49 -10.43 -46.86
CA PRO A 212 -22.62 -10.13 -47.71
C PRO A 212 -23.48 -11.39 -47.80
N VAL A 213 -24.78 -11.25 -47.56
CA VAL A 213 -25.76 -12.28 -47.89
C VAL A 213 -25.81 -12.33 -49.42
N GLU A 214 -25.11 -13.29 -50.01
CA GLU A 214 -25.35 -13.71 -51.39
C GLU A 214 -26.78 -14.24 -51.47
N LEU A 215 -27.68 -13.42 -52.01
CA LEU A 215 -28.96 -13.87 -52.53
C LEU A 215 -28.66 -14.66 -53.81
N SER A 216 -28.63 -15.98 -53.69
CA SER A 216 -28.71 -16.90 -54.82
C SER A 216 -30.18 -16.99 -55.27
N ASP A 217 -30.41 -16.56 -56.50
CA ASP A 217 -31.49 -16.86 -57.47
C ASP A 217 -32.94 -17.10 -56.97
#